data_AF-B3S6M2-F1
#
_entry.id   AF-B3S6M2-F1
#
_cell.length_a   1.000
_cell.length_b   1.000
_cell.length_c   1.000
_cell.angle_alpha   90.00
_cell.angle_beta   90.00
_cell.angle_gamma   90.00
#
_symmetry.space_group_name_H-M   'P 1'
#
loop_
_entity.id
_entity.type
_entity.pdbx_description
1 polymer ?
#
loop_
_entity_poly.entity_id
_entity_poly.type
_entity_poly.pdbx_seq_one_letter_code
_entity_poly.pdbx_strand_id
1 'polypeptide(L)'
;MDQTDWCEDNDFALAVALSKQDSPESKNSKDPTVSIVDDYWEINDPNPDIRALFLQYNQSYFWGKLLSVEVRWSPKMTLCAGLCIYQKKAGYCSIRLSQPLLKFRPRRDLVQTLLHEMIHAYLFVIHDNRDHDAHGPCFLEHMHRINSATGANITVYHNFHDEVNVYRQHWWRCNGPCKDRSPFFGYVKRAMNRAPSKNDPWWSDHQQSCGGTFIKVKEPEGYGEKGKKRKKLDKDNDNQTKITDFHHAKKVNDNIDRAQGTSISDGSRSINSEKSVDNDNQNSSISYATIPFSGKGYVLGSNDDKSSTANYRFPALMADELRYVKCPICHRTDIRHSIINEHLDNCLVLKEN
;
A
#
# COMPACT_ATOMS: atom_id res chain seq x y z
N MET A 1 -40.66 1.50 -10.40
CA MET A 1 -39.65 0.50 -10.77
C MET A 1 -38.91 0.19 -9.49
N ASP A 2 -38.92 -1.08 -9.11
CA ASP A 2 -38.54 -1.50 -7.76
C ASP A 2 -37.01 -1.53 -7.59
N GLN A 3 -36.52 -1.39 -6.36
CA GLN A 3 -35.09 -1.13 -6.07
C GLN A 3 -34.36 -2.36 -5.49
N THR A 4 -34.82 -3.56 -5.83
CA THR A 4 -34.51 -4.81 -5.11
C THR A 4 -33.78 -5.89 -5.90
N ASP A 5 -33.54 -5.70 -7.21
CA ASP A 5 -33.23 -6.80 -8.16
C ASP A 5 -31.80 -6.77 -8.76
N TRP A 6 -30.85 -6.09 -8.11
CA TRP A 6 -29.49 -5.86 -8.66
C TRP A 6 -28.36 -6.71 -8.06
N CYS A 7 -28.63 -7.48 -6.99
CA CYS A 7 -27.63 -8.40 -6.40
C CYS A 7 -27.97 -9.89 -6.63
N GLU A 8 -29.09 -10.24 -7.28
CA GLU A 8 -29.46 -11.64 -7.60
C GLU A 8 -28.69 -12.22 -8.80
N ASP A 9 -27.36 -12.22 -8.72
CA ASP A 9 -26.51 -12.93 -9.67
C ASP A 9 -26.32 -14.40 -9.28
N ASN A 10 -26.30 -15.27 -10.29
CA ASN A 10 -26.22 -16.73 -10.21
C ASN A 10 -25.03 -17.26 -9.36
N ASP A 11 -23.99 -16.45 -9.18
CA ASP A 11 -22.82 -16.75 -8.36
C ASP A 11 -23.16 -16.86 -6.84
N PHE A 12 -24.21 -16.16 -6.35
CA PHE A 12 -24.71 -16.34 -4.98
C PHE A 12 -25.38 -17.71 -4.81
N ALA A 13 -26.27 -18.08 -5.74
CA ALA A 13 -26.91 -19.39 -5.75
C ALA A 13 -25.87 -20.52 -5.84
N LEU A 14 -24.82 -20.33 -6.65
CA LEU A 14 -23.69 -21.26 -6.75
C LEU A 14 -22.87 -21.34 -5.46
N ALA A 15 -22.55 -20.22 -4.82
CA ALA A 15 -21.83 -20.21 -3.54
C ALA A 15 -22.64 -20.89 -2.43
N VAL A 16 -23.94 -20.58 -2.32
CA VAL A 16 -24.86 -21.23 -1.37
C VAL A 16 -25.03 -22.72 -1.69
N ALA A 17 -25.04 -23.12 -2.97
CA ALA A 17 -25.10 -24.52 -3.37
C ALA A 17 -23.81 -25.28 -3.01
N LEU A 18 -22.64 -24.69 -3.26
CA LEU A 18 -21.34 -25.26 -2.87
C LEU A 18 -21.24 -25.41 -1.35
N SER A 19 -21.66 -24.40 -0.57
CA SER A 19 -21.74 -24.47 0.89
C SER A 19 -22.78 -25.49 1.42
N LYS A 20 -23.68 -25.99 0.56
CA LYS A 20 -24.68 -27.02 0.89
C LYS A 20 -24.33 -28.42 0.36
N GLN A 21 -23.25 -28.56 -0.41
CA GLN A 21 -22.80 -29.86 -0.95
C GLN A 21 -21.92 -30.66 0.03
N ASP A 22 -21.54 -30.09 1.17
CA ASP A 22 -20.94 -30.80 2.29
C ASP A 22 -21.95 -31.74 2.99
N SER A 23 -22.22 -32.87 2.33
CA SER A 23 -22.91 -34.02 2.93
C SER A 23 -22.03 -34.66 4.03
N PRO A 24 -22.64 -35.25 5.08
CA PRO A 24 -21.94 -35.56 6.33
C PRO A 24 -20.95 -36.75 6.30
N GLU A 25 -20.68 -37.36 5.14
CA GLU A 25 -19.99 -38.66 5.03
C GLU A 25 -18.50 -38.60 4.60
N SER A 26 -17.92 -37.42 4.35
CA SER A 26 -16.48 -37.28 4.02
C SER A 26 -15.63 -36.72 5.17
N LYS A 27 -15.62 -37.42 6.32
CA LYS A 27 -14.78 -37.05 7.49
C LYS A 27 -13.41 -37.73 7.48
N ASN A 28 -12.61 -37.59 6.41
CA ASN A 28 -11.17 -37.92 6.54
C ASN A 28 -10.18 -37.19 5.59
N SER A 29 -10.40 -35.91 5.33
CA SER A 29 -9.31 -35.01 4.93
C SER A 29 -9.43 -33.71 5.70
N LYS A 30 -8.72 -33.60 6.84
CA LYS A 30 -8.43 -32.30 7.44
C LYS A 30 -7.37 -31.62 6.57
N ASP A 31 -7.80 -31.02 5.46
CA ASP A 31 -7.12 -29.83 4.99
C ASP A 31 -7.47 -28.73 6.00
N PRO A 32 -6.51 -28.23 6.81
CA PRO A 32 -6.79 -27.13 7.70
C PRO A 32 -6.95 -25.90 6.82
N THR A 33 -8.19 -25.56 6.47
CA THR A 33 -8.52 -24.23 5.95
C THR A 33 -7.97 -23.23 6.95
N VAL A 34 -6.86 -22.59 6.59
CA VAL A 34 -6.14 -21.67 7.47
C VAL A 34 -7.07 -20.49 7.69
N SER A 35 -7.76 -20.52 8.83
CA SER A 35 -8.68 -19.47 9.25
C SER A 35 -7.96 -18.14 9.15
N ILE A 36 -8.59 -17.17 8.48
CA ILE A 36 -8.05 -15.81 8.39
C ILE A 36 -7.81 -15.23 9.79
N VAL A 37 -8.70 -15.56 10.72
CA VAL A 37 -8.51 -15.33 12.15
C VAL A 37 -7.67 -16.49 12.69
N ASP A 38 -6.36 -16.25 12.77
CA ASP A 38 -5.33 -17.18 13.27
C ASP A 38 -4.76 -16.70 14.63
N ASP A 39 -3.86 -17.47 15.24
CA ASP A 39 -3.21 -17.10 16.51
C ASP A 39 -2.38 -15.79 16.43
N TYR A 40 -2.07 -15.32 15.21
CA TYR A 40 -1.33 -14.10 14.94
C TYR A 40 -2.24 -12.90 14.59
N TRP A 41 -3.56 -13.07 14.61
CA TRP A 41 -4.56 -12.06 14.22
C TRP A 41 -4.41 -10.73 14.99
N GLU A 42 -4.15 -10.82 16.28
CA GLU A 42 -3.95 -9.66 17.18
C GLU A 42 -2.49 -9.18 17.27
N ILE A 43 -1.57 -9.87 16.57
CA ILE A 43 -0.14 -9.58 16.58
C ILE A 43 0.20 -8.70 15.37
N ASN A 44 1.17 -7.79 15.51
CA ASN A 44 1.69 -7.03 14.36
C ASN A 44 2.58 -7.94 13.50
N ASP A 45 2.27 -8.03 12.21
CA ASP A 45 3.14 -8.68 11.22
C ASP A 45 4.27 -7.70 10.84
N PRO A 46 5.56 -8.02 11.10
CA PRO A 46 6.66 -7.11 10.78
C PRO A 46 6.95 -6.99 9.28
N ASN A 47 6.53 -7.97 8.46
CA ASN A 47 6.76 -7.98 7.02
C ASN A 47 5.60 -8.63 6.24
N PRO A 48 4.41 -7.99 6.25
CA PRO A 48 3.22 -8.54 5.63
C PRO A 48 3.31 -8.55 4.10
N ASP A 49 3.22 -9.74 3.50
CA ASP A 49 3.09 -9.91 2.06
C ASP A 49 1.63 -9.68 1.62
N ILE A 50 1.32 -8.41 1.33
CA ILE A 50 0.00 -8.00 0.82
C ILE A 50 -0.34 -8.61 -0.54
N ARG A 51 0.66 -9.09 -1.30
CA ARG A 51 0.45 -9.69 -2.62
C ARG A 51 0.00 -11.13 -2.48
N ALA A 52 0.68 -11.90 -1.60
CA ALA A 52 0.25 -13.24 -1.23
C ALA A 52 -1.16 -13.23 -0.60
N LEU A 53 -1.43 -12.33 0.35
CA LEU A 53 -2.75 -12.17 0.97
C LEU A 53 -3.83 -11.86 -0.07
N PHE A 54 -3.58 -10.92 -0.98
CA PHE A 54 -4.52 -10.58 -2.04
C PHE A 54 -4.81 -11.76 -2.98
N LEU A 55 -3.79 -12.51 -3.41
CA LEU A 55 -3.96 -13.67 -4.29
C LEU A 55 -4.76 -14.79 -3.59
N GLN A 56 -4.43 -15.07 -2.32
CA GLN A 56 -5.18 -16.00 -1.48
C GLN A 56 -6.65 -15.58 -1.37
N TYR A 57 -6.91 -14.33 -1.01
CA TYR A 57 -8.28 -13.86 -0.77
C TYR A 57 -9.10 -13.74 -2.06
N ASN A 58 -8.47 -13.41 -3.19
CA ASN A 58 -9.10 -13.42 -4.51
C ASN A 58 -9.63 -14.83 -4.84
N GLN A 59 -8.81 -15.85 -4.61
CA GLN A 59 -9.21 -17.24 -4.85
C GLN A 59 -10.30 -17.70 -3.86
N SER A 60 -10.14 -17.42 -2.56
CA SER A 60 -11.03 -17.93 -1.52
C SER A 60 -12.38 -17.21 -1.42
N TYR A 61 -12.46 -15.90 -1.72
CA TYR A 61 -13.66 -15.10 -1.45
C TYR A 61 -14.23 -14.34 -2.65
N PHE A 62 -13.49 -14.26 -3.76
CA PHE A 62 -13.87 -13.50 -4.97
C PHE A 62 -13.77 -14.33 -6.26
N TRP A 63 -13.79 -15.67 -6.16
CA TRP A 63 -13.83 -16.61 -7.29
C TRP A 63 -12.75 -16.38 -8.37
N GLY A 64 -11.58 -15.87 -7.96
CA GLY A 64 -10.49 -15.52 -8.89
C GLY A 64 -10.76 -14.28 -9.76
N LYS A 65 -11.88 -13.56 -9.59
CA LYS A 65 -12.30 -12.48 -10.51
C LYS A 65 -11.43 -11.23 -10.46
N LEU A 66 -10.62 -11.03 -9.41
CA LEU A 66 -9.82 -9.82 -9.21
C LEU A 66 -8.41 -9.89 -9.82
N LEU A 67 -8.12 -10.85 -10.71
CA LEU A 67 -6.77 -11.03 -11.29
C LEU A 67 -6.25 -9.81 -12.07
N SER A 68 -7.12 -8.90 -12.53
CA SER A 68 -6.76 -7.64 -13.20
C SER A 68 -6.55 -6.44 -12.26
N VAL A 69 -6.74 -6.63 -10.94
CA VAL A 69 -6.65 -5.57 -9.93
C VAL A 69 -5.24 -5.52 -9.33
N GLU A 70 -4.66 -4.33 -9.33
CA GLU A 70 -3.39 -4.07 -8.64
C GLU A 70 -3.61 -3.92 -7.13
N VAL A 71 -2.72 -4.48 -6.31
CA VAL A 71 -2.64 -4.19 -4.87
C VAL A 71 -1.26 -3.62 -4.54
N ARG A 72 -1.19 -2.50 -3.81
CA ARG A 72 0.11 -1.94 -3.40
C ARG A 72 0.09 -1.12 -2.11
N TRP A 73 1.28 -0.99 -1.51
CA TRP A 73 1.54 -0.05 -0.44
C TRP A 73 1.56 1.41 -0.93
N SER A 74 1.09 2.32 -0.09
CA SER A 74 1.17 3.77 -0.29
C SER A 74 1.93 4.41 0.87
N PRO A 75 3.17 4.88 0.67
CA PRO A 75 4.02 5.42 1.74
C PRO A 75 3.60 6.82 2.24
N LYS A 76 2.63 7.46 1.57
CA LYS A 76 2.19 8.85 1.84
C LYS A 76 0.70 8.99 2.16
N MET A 77 -0.07 7.90 2.14
CA MET A 77 -1.51 7.93 2.43
C MET A 77 -1.74 7.97 3.94
N THR A 78 -2.28 9.07 4.44
CA THR A 78 -2.45 9.35 5.89
C THR A 78 -3.86 9.83 6.25
N LEU A 79 -4.82 9.68 5.34
CA LEU A 79 -6.22 10.08 5.52
C LEU A 79 -7.18 8.90 5.69
N CYS A 80 -6.82 7.74 5.16
CA CYS A 80 -7.58 6.49 5.18
C CYS A 80 -6.60 5.31 5.12
N ALA A 81 -6.97 4.16 5.70
CA ALA A 81 -6.13 2.97 5.72
C ALA A 81 -6.13 2.22 4.38
N GLY A 82 -7.29 2.18 3.70
CA GLY A 82 -7.45 1.64 2.35
C GLY A 82 -7.96 2.69 1.37
N LEU A 83 -7.74 2.47 0.08
CA LEU A 83 -8.37 3.19 -1.02
C LEU A 83 -8.35 2.35 -2.31
N CYS A 84 -9.53 1.94 -2.77
CA CYS A 84 -9.75 1.43 -4.11
C CYS A 84 -9.90 2.57 -5.14
N ILE A 85 -9.16 2.52 -6.24
CA ILE A 85 -9.20 3.49 -7.34
C ILE A 85 -9.57 2.77 -8.63
N TYR A 86 -10.71 3.11 -9.22
CA TYR A 86 -11.16 2.58 -10.51
C TYR A 86 -11.12 3.64 -11.62
N GLN A 87 -10.45 3.32 -12.74
CA GLN A 87 -10.36 4.18 -13.92
C GLN A 87 -11.15 3.55 -15.08
N LYS A 88 -12.46 3.87 -15.16
CA LYS A 88 -13.40 3.31 -16.15
C LYS A 88 -12.85 3.25 -17.58
N LYS A 89 -12.24 4.34 -18.08
CA LYS A 89 -11.70 4.42 -19.46
C LYS A 89 -10.53 3.47 -19.74
N ALA A 90 -9.79 3.06 -18.72
CA ALA A 90 -8.61 2.20 -18.85
C ALA A 90 -8.89 0.73 -18.45
N GLY A 91 -10.07 0.44 -17.87
CA GLY A 91 -10.36 -0.86 -17.24
C GLY A 91 -9.42 -1.18 -16.07
N TYR A 92 -8.84 -0.16 -15.43
CA TYR A 92 -7.79 -0.30 -14.42
C TYR A 92 -8.38 -0.11 -13.02
N CYS A 93 -8.11 -1.07 -12.13
CA CYS A 93 -8.48 -1.00 -10.71
C CYS A 93 -7.21 -1.17 -9.85
N SER A 94 -7.06 -0.34 -8.81
CA SER A 94 -5.89 -0.33 -7.93
C SER A 94 -6.32 -0.14 -6.48
N ILE A 95 -6.09 -1.17 -5.67
CA ILE A 95 -6.20 -1.15 -4.21
C ILE A 95 -4.90 -0.60 -3.64
N ARG A 96 -5.01 0.42 -2.79
CA ARG A 96 -3.87 1.04 -2.11
C ARG A 96 -4.05 0.91 -0.62
N LEU A 97 -3.02 0.42 0.06
CA LEU A 97 -2.98 0.27 1.51
C LEU A 97 -2.04 1.31 2.13
N SER A 98 -2.44 1.91 3.25
CA SER A 98 -1.65 2.91 3.95
C SER A 98 -0.53 2.26 4.75
N GLN A 99 0.70 2.38 4.27
CA GLN A 99 1.87 2.00 5.06
C GLN A 99 1.97 2.84 6.36
N PRO A 100 1.71 4.16 6.37
CA PRO A 100 1.73 4.96 7.59
C PRO A 100 0.70 4.56 8.66
N LEU A 101 -0.49 4.07 8.27
CA LEU A 101 -1.56 3.74 9.22
C LEU A 101 -1.61 2.26 9.59
N LEU A 102 -1.12 1.34 8.75
CA LEU A 102 -1.22 -0.11 8.99
C LEU A 102 0.06 -0.77 9.52
N LYS A 103 1.25 -0.19 9.30
CA LYS A 103 2.55 -0.84 9.62
C LYS A 103 2.78 -1.16 11.11
N PHE A 104 2.04 -0.53 12.02
CA PHE A 104 2.16 -0.72 13.47
C PHE A 104 0.84 -1.19 14.10
N ARG A 105 -0.06 -1.77 13.29
CA ARG A 105 -1.36 -2.26 13.72
C ARG A 105 -1.36 -3.80 13.72
N PRO A 106 -2.26 -4.45 14.48
CA PRO A 106 -2.46 -5.90 14.38
C PRO A 106 -2.74 -6.35 12.95
N ARG A 107 -2.33 -7.59 12.62
CA ARG A 107 -2.59 -8.26 11.34
C ARG A 107 -4.07 -8.19 10.93
N ARG A 108 -4.99 -8.29 11.89
CA ARG A 108 -6.43 -8.02 11.75
C ARG A 108 -6.73 -6.78 10.92
N ASP A 109 -6.15 -5.64 11.29
CA ASP A 109 -6.52 -4.34 10.74
C ASP A 109 -6.07 -4.22 9.27
N LEU A 110 -4.91 -4.80 8.95
CA LEU A 110 -4.44 -4.95 7.56
C LEU A 110 -5.40 -5.82 6.76
N VAL A 111 -5.75 -7.00 7.28
CA VAL A 111 -6.59 -7.97 6.56
C VAL A 111 -8.01 -7.44 6.35
N GLN A 112 -8.63 -6.88 7.37
CA GLN A 112 -9.96 -6.28 7.28
C GLN A 112 -9.98 -5.09 6.30
N THR A 113 -8.92 -4.25 6.31
CA THR A 113 -8.78 -3.15 5.34
C THR A 113 -8.63 -3.70 3.92
N LEU A 114 -7.78 -4.71 3.70
CA LEU A 114 -7.58 -5.32 2.39
C LEU A 114 -8.89 -5.94 1.85
N LEU A 115 -9.59 -6.73 2.66
CA LEU A 115 -10.86 -7.34 2.27
C LEU A 115 -11.94 -6.29 1.96
N HIS A 116 -12.01 -5.20 2.73
CA HIS A 116 -12.91 -4.06 2.44
C HIS A 116 -12.64 -3.46 1.05
N GLU A 117 -11.38 -3.16 0.72
CA GLU A 117 -11.04 -2.60 -0.59
C GLU A 117 -11.18 -3.64 -1.73
N MET A 118 -11.07 -4.93 -1.44
CA MET A 118 -11.35 -6.00 -2.42
C MET A 118 -12.84 -6.14 -2.72
N ILE A 119 -13.74 -5.89 -1.76
CA ILE A 119 -15.19 -5.80 -2.04
C ILE A 119 -15.48 -4.63 -2.99
N HIS A 120 -14.90 -3.45 -2.75
CA HIS A 120 -15.01 -2.31 -3.70
C HIS A 120 -14.51 -2.70 -5.09
N ALA A 121 -13.31 -3.29 -5.18
CA ALA A 121 -12.74 -3.71 -6.45
C ALA A 121 -13.63 -4.72 -7.19
N TYR A 122 -14.24 -5.68 -6.47
CA TYR A 122 -15.19 -6.64 -7.04
C TYR A 122 -16.42 -5.95 -7.62
N LEU A 123 -17.06 -5.05 -6.85
CA LEU A 123 -18.25 -4.33 -7.28
C LEU A 123 -17.98 -3.41 -8.49
N PHE A 124 -16.79 -2.79 -8.56
CA PHE A 124 -16.38 -1.99 -9.71
C PHE A 124 -16.08 -2.82 -10.98
N VAL A 125 -15.47 -4.00 -10.82
CA VAL A 125 -15.05 -4.86 -11.95
C VAL A 125 -16.21 -5.67 -12.52
N ILE A 126 -17.11 -6.17 -11.67
CA ILE A 126 -18.18 -7.10 -12.07
C ILE A 126 -19.49 -6.38 -12.40
N HIS A 127 -19.96 -5.48 -11.54
CA HIS A 127 -21.33 -4.94 -11.65
C HIS A 127 -21.42 -3.56 -12.34
N ASP A 128 -20.31 -3.01 -12.86
CA ASP A 128 -20.14 -1.59 -13.30
C ASP A 128 -20.84 -0.61 -12.32
N ASN A 129 -20.81 -0.89 -11.01
CA ASN A 129 -21.72 -0.22 -10.09
C ASN A 129 -21.56 1.32 -10.18
N ARG A 130 -22.67 1.98 -10.48
CA ARG A 130 -22.74 3.41 -10.79
C ARG A 130 -23.25 4.24 -9.63
N ASP A 131 -23.83 3.60 -8.62
CA ASP A 131 -24.28 4.32 -7.44
C ASP A 131 -23.07 4.82 -6.65
N HIS A 132 -23.18 6.09 -6.24
CA HIS A 132 -22.14 6.78 -5.48
C HIS A 132 -22.17 6.45 -3.98
N ASP A 133 -23.08 5.58 -3.53
CA ASP A 133 -23.01 4.98 -2.21
C ASP A 133 -21.85 3.98 -2.18
N ALA A 134 -20.82 4.31 -1.39
CA ALA A 134 -19.65 3.46 -1.23
C ALA A 134 -20.01 2.10 -0.60
N HIS A 135 -21.11 1.99 0.16
CA HIS A 135 -21.40 0.84 1.00
C HIS A 135 -22.86 0.36 0.91
N GLY A 136 -23.44 0.43 -0.30
CA GLY A 136 -24.81 -0.01 -0.57
C GLY A 136 -25.04 -1.53 -0.43
N PRO A 137 -26.27 -2.02 -0.72
CA PRO A 137 -26.69 -3.39 -0.40
C PRO A 137 -25.72 -4.52 -0.80
N CYS A 138 -25.24 -4.54 -2.06
CA CYS A 138 -24.32 -5.62 -2.48
C CYS A 138 -22.93 -5.53 -1.80
N PHE A 139 -22.50 -4.35 -1.29
CA PHE A 139 -21.30 -4.26 -0.43
C PHE A 139 -21.57 -4.93 0.91
N LEU A 140 -22.69 -4.60 1.55
CA LEU A 140 -23.09 -5.19 2.83
C LEU A 140 -23.22 -6.71 2.71
N GLU A 141 -23.80 -7.21 1.63
CA GLU A 141 -23.93 -8.64 1.37
C GLU A 141 -22.59 -9.36 1.31
N HIS A 142 -21.64 -8.88 0.48
CA HIS A 142 -20.31 -9.48 0.43
C HIS A 142 -19.54 -9.33 1.75
N MET A 143 -19.69 -8.21 2.46
CA MET A 143 -19.12 -7.99 3.79
C MET A 143 -19.64 -9.02 4.80
N HIS A 144 -20.96 -9.21 4.88
CA HIS A 144 -21.59 -10.19 5.77
C HIS A 144 -21.21 -11.63 5.40
N ARG A 145 -21.20 -11.98 4.11
CA ARG A 145 -20.75 -13.29 3.61
C ARG A 145 -19.30 -13.60 4.03
N ILE A 146 -18.38 -12.66 3.83
CA ILE A 146 -16.95 -12.86 4.15
C ILE A 146 -16.76 -12.92 5.67
N ASN A 147 -17.39 -12.02 6.45
CA ASN A 147 -17.32 -12.08 7.91
C ASN A 147 -17.83 -13.43 8.45
N SER A 148 -18.96 -13.92 7.93
CA SER A 148 -19.54 -15.22 8.33
C SER A 148 -18.64 -16.41 7.98
N ALA A 149 -17.95 -16.35 6.83
CA ALA A 149 -17.06 -17.42 6.38
C ALA A 149 -15.67 -17.41 7.04
N THR A 150 -15.27 -16.33 7.72
CA THR A 150 -13.89 -16.12 8.20
C THR A 150 -13.76 -15.85 9.69
N GLY A 151 -14.85 -15.44 10.36
CA GLY A 151 -14.79 -14.88 11.72
C GLY A 151 -14.22 -13.46 11.78
N ALA A 152 -13.85 -12.85 10.65
CA ALA A 152 -13.42 -11.45 10.60
C ALA A 152 -14.60 -10.49 10.82
N ASN A 153 -14.29 -9.23 11.10
CA ASN A 153 -15.26 -8.15 11.30
C ASN A 153 -14.94 -6.97 10.37
N ILE A 154 -15.04 -7.20 9.06
CA ILE A 154 -15.03 -6.13 8.06
C ILE A 154 -16.23 -5.22 8.34
N THR A 155 -15.99 -3.91 8.33
CA THR A 155 -17.00 -2.88 8.59
C THR A 155 -17.03 -1.87 7.44
N VAL A 156 -18.13 -1.11 7.33
CA VAL A 156 -18.26 -0.01 6.36
C VAL A 156 -17.40 1.21 6.72
N TYR A 157 -17.01 1.37 7.99
CA TYR A 157 -16.19 2.48 8.45
C TYR A 157 -14.87 2.01 9.06
N HIS A 158 -13.77 2.44 8.45
CA HIS A 158 -12.40 2.26 8.95
C HIS A 158 -12.15 3.11 10.20
N ASN A 159 -11.77 2.51 11.34
CA ASN A 159 -11.51 3.23 12.58
C ASN A 159 -10.00 3.54 12.80
N PHE A 160 -9.51 4.61 12.17
CA PHE A 160 -8.11 5.10 12.30
C PHE A 160 -8.06 6.59 12.67
N HIS A 161 -9.05 7.06 13.43
CA HIS A 161 -9.26 8.49 13.67
C HIS A 161 -8.08 9.15 14.40
N ASP A 162 -7.50 8.46 15.38
CA ASP A 162 -6.40 8.98 16.20
C ASP A 162 -5.07 8.97 15.44
N GLU A 163 -4.77 7.91 14.68
CA GLU A 163 -3.61 7.83 13.81
C GLU A 163 -3.66 8.91 12.72
N VAL A 164 -4.80 9.08 12.06
CA VAL A 164 -5.02 10.17 11.09
C VAL A 164 -4.85 11.54 11.76
N ASN A 165 -5.27 11.70 13.03
CA ASN A 165 -5.06 12.94 13.78
C ASN A 165 -3.60 13.20 14.14
N VAL A 166 -2.76 12.18 14.39
CA VAL A 166 -1.30 12.32 14.56
C VAL A 166 -0.65 12.92 13.30
N TYR A 167 -1.07 12.47 12.12
CA TYR A 167 -0.56 13.00 10.85
C TYR A 167 -1.07 14.40 10.51
N ARG A 168 -2.23 14.85 11.04
CA ARG A 168 -2.80 16.18 10.79
C ARG A 168 -2.04 17.30 11.52
N GLN A 169 -0.80 17.57 11.10
CA GLN A 169 0.12 18.50 11.79
C GLN A 169 0.03 19.95 11.32
N HIS A 170 -0.57 20.24 10.16
CA HIS A 170 -0.78 21.61 9.67
C HIS A 170 -2.18 22.08 10.05
N TRP A 171 -2.27 23.11 10.90
CA TRP A 171 -3.54 23.66 11.37
C TRP A 171 -3.71 25.09 10.90
N TRP A 172 -4.92 25.42 10.46
CA TRP A 172 -5.40 26.78 10.24
C TRP A 172 -6.60 27.04 11.14
N ARG A 173 -6.78 28.29 11.55
CA ARG A 173 -8.00 28.76 12.20
C ARG A 173 -8.54 29.98 11.45
N CYS A 174 -9.84 29.99 11.17
CA CYS A 174 -10.51 31.14 10.60
C CYS A 174 -10.58 32.29 11.62
N ASN A 175 -10.38 33.52 11.16
CA ASN A 175 -10.55 34.73 11.98
C ASN A 175 -12.00 35.27 12.00
N GLY A 176 -12.89 34.72 11.18
CA GLY A 176 -14.30 35.10 11.09
C GLY A 176 -15.21 34.42 12.13
N PRO A 177 -16.53 34.66 12.07
CA PRO A 177 -17.51 34.18 13.05
C PRO A 177 -17.67 32.65 13.12
N CYS A 178 -17.09 31.85 12.22
CA CYS A 178 -17.06 30.39 12.40
C CYS A 178 -16.12 29.92 13.51
N LYS A 179 -15.24 30.79 14.05
CA LYS A 179 -14.36 30.47 15.19
C LYS A 179 -15.11 30.03 16.45
N ASP A 180 -16.37 30.46 16.61
CA ASP A 180 -17.25 30.19 17.74
C ASP A 180 -18.41 29.23 17.38
N ARG A 181 -18.51 28.79 16.11
CA ARG A 181 -19.54 27.86 15.65
C ARG A 181 -19.06 26.41 15.75
N SER A 182 -19.89 25.55 16.33
CA SER A 182 -19.70 24.10 16.29
C SER A 182 -19.89 23.56 14.86
N PRO A 183 -19.38 22.36 14.54
CA PRO A 183 -18.49 21.52 15.36
C PRO A 183 -17.00 21.91 15.23
N PHE A 184 -16.64 22.76 14.26
CA PHE A 184 -15.25 22.96 13.87
C PHE A 184 -14.53 24.12 14.58
N PHE A 185 -15.25 25.08 15.16
CA PHE A 185 -14.69 26.25 15.88
C PHE A 185 -13.61 27.00 15.08
N GLY A 186 -13.85 27.10 13.77
CA GLY A 186 -13.00 27.74 12.78
C GLY A 186 -11.74 26.94 12.40
N TYR A 187 -11.50 25.75 12.95
CA TYR A 187 -10.29 24.98 12.66
C TYR A 187 -10.39 24.14 11.39
N VAL A 188 -9.29 24.09 10.65
CA VAL A 188 -9.02 23.08 9.62
C VAL A 188 -7.66 22.46 9.90
N LYS A 189 -7.62 21.13 10.06
CA LYS A 189 -6.39 20.36 10.36
C LYS A 189 -6.10 19.40 9.21
N ARG A 190 -4.87 19.41 8.66
CA ARG A 190 -4.48 18.61 7.49
C ARG A 190 -3.09 18.00 7.67
N ALA A 191 -2.86 16.86 7.03
CA ALA A 191 -1.55 16.21 7.00
C ALA A 191 -0.56 16.86 6.02
N MET A 192 -1.07 17.56 5.00
CA MET A 192 -0.25 18.31 4.04
C MET A 192 -0.37 19.82 4.31
N ASN A 193 0.69 20.57 3.99
CA ASN A 193 0.72 22.03 4.03
C ASN A 193 -0.10 22.67 2.89
N ARG A 194 -1.40 22.35 2.81
CA ARG A 194 -2.34 22.90 1.83
C ARG A 194 -3.35 23.78 2.57
N ALA A 195 -3.21 25.10 2.46
CA ALA A 195 -4.16 26.04 3.05
C ALA A 195 -5.59 25.78 2.51
N PRO A 196 -6.64 26.05 3.31
CA PRO A 196 -8.01 26.15 2.82
C PRO A 196 -8.11 27.08 1.60
N SER A 197 -8.81 26.65 0.55
CA SER A 197 -8.98 27.44 -0.66
C SER A 197 -10.24 27.06 -1.44
N LYS A 198 -10.53 27.79 -2.52
CA LYS A 198 -11.63 27.53 -3.48
C LYS A 198 -11.68 26.11 -4.09
N ASN A 199 -10.65 25.30 -3.89
CA ASN A 199 -10.60 23.91 -4.34
C ASN A 199 -11.18 22.93 -3.29
N ASP A 200 -11.53 23.41 -2.09
CA ASP A 200 -12.20 22.62 -1.07
C ASP A 200 -13.74 22.70 -1.26
N PRO A 201 -14.49 21.59 -1.26
CA PRO A 201 -15.92 21.59 -1.61
C PRO A 201 -16.78 22.55 -0.78
N TRP A 202 -16.48 22.68 0.50
CA TRP A 202 -17.19 23.54 1.47
C TRP A 202 -16.78 25.03 1.39
N TRP A 203 -15.83 25.40 0.52
CA TRP A 203 -15.28 26.76 0.50
C TRP A 203 -16.32 27.82 0.14
N SER A 204 -17.20 27.53 -0.82
CA SER A 204 -18.28 28.44 -1.23
C SER A 204 -19.18 28.79 -0.04
N ASP A 205 -19.64 27.76 0.68
CA ASP A 205 -20.55 27.89 1.81
C ASP A 205 -19.88 28.63 2.97
N HIS A 206 -18.59 28.38 3.21
CA HIS A 206 -17.81 29.15 4.17
C HIS A 206 -17.67 30.62 3.76
N GLN A 207 -17.42 30.91 2.48
CA GLN A 207 -17.29 32.29 2.00
C GLN A 207 -18.61 33.06 2.18
N GLN A 208 -19.76 32.43 1.91
CA GLN A 208 -21.08 33.02 2.07
C GLN A 208 -21.50 33.17 3.54
N SER A 209 -21.30 32.12 4.36
CA SER A 209 -21.79 32.07 5.75
C SER A 209 -20.81 32.62 6.79
N CYS A 210 -19.59 32.97 6.41
CA CYS A 210 -18.53 33.41 7.32
C CYS A 210 -17.68 34.55 6.75
N GLY A 211 -17.23 34.42 5.49
CA GLY A 211 -16.37 35.41 4.80
C GLY A 211 -14.95 35.58 5.37
N GLY A 212 -14.61 34.92 6.48
CA GLY A 212 -13.31 35.05 7.15
C GLY A 212 -12.16 34.34 6.43
N THR A 213 -10.94 34.65 6.87
CA THR A 213 -9.68 34.12 6.32
C THR A 213 -9.05 33.09 7.26
N PHE A 214 -8.54 31.99 6.69
CA PHE A 214 -7.84 30.94 7.42
C PHE A 214 -6.36 31.28 7.66
N ILE A 215 -6.03 31.63 8.91
CA ILE A 215 -4.67 31.92 9.36
C ILE A 215 -4.01 30.62 9.82
N LYS A 216 -2.74 30.40 9.46
CA LYS A 216 -1.99 29.21 9.88
C LYS A 216 -1.59 29.34 11.35
N VAL A 217 -1.90 28.33 12.17
CA VAL A 217 -1.67 28.33 13.63
C VAL A 217 -0.83 27.15 14.13
N LYS A 218 -0.57 26.13 13.30
CA LYS A 218 0.36 25.05 13.60
C LYS A 218 1.06 24.55 12.34
N GLU A 219 2.34 24.20 12.46
CA GLU A 219 3.07 23.38 11.50
C GLU A 219 4.05 22.44 12.23
N PRO A 220 4.62 21.42 11.56
CA PRO A 220 5.68 20.60 12.13
C PRO A 220 6.93 21.43 12.46
N GLU A 221 7.65 21.01 13.48
CA GLU A 221 8.87 21.67 13.93
C GLU A 221 9.94 21.71 12.82
N GLY A 222 10.63 22.85 12.68
CA GLY A 222 11.63 23.09 11.63
C GLY A 222 11.09 23.13 10.18
N TYR A 223 9.76 23.09 9.95
CA TYR A 223 9.19 23.08 8.60
C TYR A 223 9.50 24.36 7.81
N GLY A 224 9.22 25.54 8.38
CA GLY A 224 9.49 26.84 7.75
C GLY A 224 10.98 27.14 7.49
N GLU A 225 11.90 26.50 8.20
CA GLU A 225 13.35 26.71 8.05
C GLU A 225 13.92 25.99 6.83
N LYS A 226 13.45 24.76 6.56
CA LYS A 226 13.87 23.95 5.40
C LYS A 226 13.54 24.66 4.08
N GLY A 227 12.44 25.40 4.02
CA GLY A 227 12.08 26.23 2.86
C GLY A 227 13.02 27.41 2.63
N LYS A 228 13.57 28.01 3.69
CA LYS A 228 14.56 29.11 3.59
C LYS A 228 15.91 28.62 3.05
N LYS A 229 16.35 27.40 3.41
CA LYS A 229 17.58 26.79 2.85
C LYS A 229 17.45 26.52 1.34
N ARG A 230 16.33 25.96 0.87
CA ARG A 230 16.11 25.71 -0.58
C ARG A 230 16.15 27.01 -1.40
N LYS A 231 15.44 28.06 -0.98
CA LYS A 231 15.48 29.38 -1.63
C LYS A 231 16.85 30.08 -1.63
N LYS A 232 17.82 29.62 -0.83
CA LYS A 232 19.19 30.13 -0.85
C LYS A 232 20.02 29.42 -1.92
N LEU A 233 19.92 28.10 -2.00
CA LEU A 233 20.55 27.28 -3.05
C LEU A 233 20.09 27.66 -4.47
N ASP A 234 18.80 27.94 -4.67
CA ASP A 234 18.29 28.39 -5.98
C ASP A 234 18.80 29.79 -6.38
N LYS A 235 19.23 30.62 -5.41
CA LYS A 235 19.79 31.96 -5.68
C LYS A 235 21.27 31.96 -6.01
N ASP A 236 22.02 31.00 -5.47
CA ASP A 236 23.47 30.90 -5.69
C ASP A 236 23.80 30.30 -7.08
N ASN A 237 22.82 29.68 -7.75
CA ASN A 237 22.99 29.00 -9.05
C ASN A 237 22.61 29.86 -10.27
N ASP A 238 22.01 31.04 -10.06
CA ASP A 238 21.53 31.96 -11.13
C ASP A 238 22.59 33.00 -11.54
N ASN A 239 23.84 32.84 -11.07
CA ASN A 239 24.90 33.85 -11.19
C ASN A 239 26.22 33.30 -11.79
N GLN A 240 26.19 32.15 -12.47
CA GLN A 240 27.25 31.77 -13.41
C GLN A 240 26.88 32.20 -14.83
N THR A 241 27.66 33.15 -15.33
CA THR A 241 27.48 33.84 -16.61
C THR A 241 27.47 32.90 -17.81
N LYS A 242 26.50 33.12 -18.71
CA LYS A 242 26.53 32.60 -20.08
C LYS A 242 27.83 33.06 -20.78
N ILE A 243 28.62 32.11 -21.28
CA ILE A 243 29.58 32.34 -22.36
C ILE A 243 29.23 31.33 -23.46
N THR A 244 28.79 31.85 -24.60
CA THR A 244 28.58 31.06 -25.82
C THR A 244 29.82 31.07 -26.69
N ASP A 245 29.91 30.06 -27.54
CA ASP A 245 30.78 29.97 -28.73
C ASP A 245 32.30 29.82 -28.49
N PHE A 246 32.86 28.68 -28.94
CA PHE A 246 33.83 28.65 -30.05
C PHE A 246 34.09 27.21 -30.52
N HIS A 247 33.80 26.92 -31.79
CA HIS A 247 34.25 25.70 -32.46
C HIS A 247 35.66 25.89 -33.04
N HIS A 248 36.64 25.02 -32.71
CA HIS A 248 37.34 24.15 -33.68
C HIS A 248 38.54 23.36 -33.10
N ALA A 249 38.64 22.13 -33.59
CA ALA A 249 39.73 21.16 -33.59
C ALA A 249 41.15 21.55 -33.10
N LYS A 250 41.78 20.62 -32.34
CA LYS A 250 42.82 19.73 -32.92
C LYS A 250 43.01 18.44 -32.11
N LYS A 251 43.16 17.30 -32.81
CA LYS A 251 43.75 16.08 -32.23
C LYS A 251 45.24 16.30 -32.00
N VAL A 252 45.74 15.93 -30.81
CA VAL A 252 47.05 15.27 -30.67
C VAL A 252 46.85 14.10 -29.72
N ASN A 253 47.28 12.93 -30.18
CA ASN A 253 47.38 11.70 -29.40
C ASN A 253 48.82 11.64 -28.88
N ASP A 254 49.06 11.15 -27.67
CA ASP A 254 50.26 10.35 -27.37
C ASP A 254 50.11 9.62 -26.03
N ASN A 255 50.84 8.51 -25.91
CA ASN A 255 50.64 7.44 -24.95
C ASN A 255 51.96 7.17 -24.18
N ILE A 256 51.89 6.27 -23.18
CA ILE A 256 52.99 5.40 -22.67
C ILE A 256 53.92 5.93 -21.54
N ASP A 257 53.73 5.25 -20.39
CA ASP A 257 54.70 4.67 -19.42
C ASP A 257 55.69 5.49 -18.56
N ARG A 258 55.66 5.27 -17.23
CA ARG A 258 56.56 4.32 -16.48
C ARG A 258 56.94 4.75 -15.04
N ALA A 259 56.38 4.03 -14.07
CA ALA A 259 56.97 3.43 -12.85
C ALA A 259 58.04 4.11 -11.95
N GLN A 260 57.85 3.89 -10.62
CA GLN A 260 58.85 3.84 -9.51
C GLN A 260 59.60 5.13 -9.10
N GLY A 261 59.94 5.39 -7.82
CA GLY A 261 59.61 4.68 -6.57
C GLY A 261 60.77 4.60 -5.55
N THR A 262 60.81 5.49 -4.55
CA THR A 262 61.66 5.50 -3.33
C THR A 262 60.98 6.42 -2.28
N SER A 263 60.58 6.07 -1.05
CA SER A 263 61.20 5.40 0.12
C SER A 263 61.87 6.37 1.13
N ILE A 264 61.92 5.97 2.43
CA ILE A 264 62.48 6.68 3.62
C ILE A 264 61.49 7.72 4.25
N SER A 265 61.21 7.81 5.57
CA SER A 265 61.74 7.17 6.81
C SER A 265 60.71 7.05 7.95
N ASP A 266 60.98 6.14 8.90
CA ASP A 266 60.30 5.97 10.20
C ASP A 266 60.45 7.14 11.21
N GLY A 267 59.65 7.13 12.29
CA GLY A 267 59.93 7.93 13.50
C GLY A 267 58.80 8.00 14.54
N SER A 268 58.80 7.09 15.53
CA SER A 268 57.76 6.98 16.58
C SER A 268 58.13 7.60 17.95
N ARG A 269 57.11 8.03 18.73
CA ARG A 269 56.99 8.03 20.22
C ARG A 269 55.64 8.66 20.63
N SER A 270 54.75 8.06 21.44
CA SER A 270 54.82 7.66 22.88
C SER A 270 54.85 8.86 23.84
N ILE A 271 54.18 8.95 25.01
CA ILE A 271 53.12 8.25 25.78
C ILE A 271 53.02 9.04 27.13
N ASN A 272 51.81 9.20 27.70
CA ASN A 272 51.41 9.31 29.14
C ASN A 272 50.27 10.35 29.35
N SER A 273 49.13 10.02 29.99
CA SER A 273 48.86 9.61 31.40
C SER A 273 48.97 10.80 32.37
N GLU A 274 48.08 11.10 33.32
CA GLU A 274 47.02 10.34 34.04
C GLU A 274 45.71 11.21 34.12
N LYS A 275 44.63 11.01 34.92
CA LYS A 275 44.26 10.06 36.00
C LYS A 275 42.71 9.92 36.15
N SER A 276 42.26 9.34 37.26
CA SER A 276 40.91 8.86 37.66
C SER A 276 40.22 9.67 38.79
N VAL A 277 38.88 9.63 38.89
CA VAL A 277 38.08 9.34 40.11
C VAL A 277 36.75 8.67 39.70
N ASP A 278 36.33 7.64 40.44
CA ASP A 278 35.15 6.80 40.17
C ASP A 278 33.80 7.42 40.60
N ASN A 279 32.71 6.92 40.01
CA ASN A 279 31.51 6.56 40.80
C ASN A 279 30.59 5.59 40.03
N ASP A 280 30.13 4.54 40.71
CA ASP A 280 29.21 3.53 40.17
C ASP A 280 27.80 4.08 39.95
N ASN A 281 27.15 3.66 38.86
CA ASN A 281 25.74 3.32 38.96
C ASN A 281 25.33 2.23 37.97
N GLN A 282 24.55 1.28 38.45
CA GLN A 282 24.12 0.09 37.72
C GLN A 282 22.99 0.45 36.74
N ASN A 283 23.06 -0.03 35.50
CA ASN A 283 21.84 -0.30 34.75
C ASN A 283 22.00 -1.45 33.76
N SER A 284 21.16 -2.47 33.91
CA SER A 284 21.25 -3.74 33.21
C SER A 284 20.90 -3.61 31.72
N SER A 285 21.91 -3.77 30.85
CA SER A 285 21.70 -3.92 29.41
C SER A 285 21.64 -5.41 29.06
N ILE A 286 20.44 -5.94 28.83
CA ILE A 286 20.25 -7.30 28.31
C ILE A 286 20.76 -7.34 26.86
N SER A 287 21.90 -8.00 26.66
CA SER A 287 22.45 -8.29 25.35
C SER A 287 21.76 -9.52 24.76
N TYR A 288 20.88 -9.30 23.78
CA TYR A 288 20.35 -10.41 22.98
C TYR A 288 21.45 -10.95 22.07
N ALA A 289 21.99 -12.12 22.42
CA ALA A 289 22.97 -12.82 21.62
C ALA A 289 22.35 -13.29 20.28
N THR A 290 22.95 -12.89 19.17
CA THR A 290 22.56 -13.36 17.83
C THR A 290 22.89 -14.85 17.69
N ILE A 291 21.86 -15.71 17.70
CA ILE A 291 22.01 -17.14 17.42
C ILE A 291 22.00 -17.31 15.88
N PRO A 292 23.07 -17.82 15.24
CA PRO A 292 23.07 -18.05 13.80
C PRO A 292 22.16 -19.23 13.45
N PHE A 293 21.27 -19.01 12.48
CA PHE A 293 20.33 -20.01 11.97
C PHE A 293 21.07 -21.16 11.27
N SER A 294 20.95 -22.38 11.82
CA SER A 294 21.52 -23.61 11.25
C SER A 294 20.44 -24.56 10.70
N GLY A 295 19.46 -24.01 9.97
CA GLY A 295 18.46 -24.80 9.25
C GLY A 295 18.91 -25.11 7.81
N LYS A 296 18.99 -26.40 7.44
CA LYS A 296 19.10 -26.79 6.02
C LYS A 296 17.79 -26.46 5.31
N GLY A 297 17.80 -25.48 4.41
CA GLY A 297 16.67 -25.17 3.55
C GLY A 297 16.40 -26.31 2.56
N TYR A 298 15.15 -26.75 2.46
CA TYR A 298 14.70 -27.64 1.40
C TYR A 298 14.18 -26.81 0.22
N VAL A 299 14.82 -26.95 -0.94
CA VAL A 299 14.30 -26.45 -2.22
C VAL A 299 13.32 -27.48 -2.75
N LEU A 300 12.05 -27.11 -2.90
CA LEU A 300 11.04 -27.92 -3.58
C LEU A 300 10.75 -27.32 -4.95
N GLY A 301 11.44 -27.86 -5.96
CA GLY A 301 11.23 -27.53 -7.36
C GLY A 301 11.59 -28.73 -8.24
N SER A 302 10.57 -29.25 -8.93
CA SER A 302 10.63 -30.20 -10.06
C SER A 302 11.32 -31.57 -9.86
N ASN A 303 10.53 -32.62 -10.04
CA ASN A 303 10.75 -33.56 -11.15
C ASN A 303 9.44 -34.27 -11.52
N ASP A 304 9.30 -34.60 -12.79
CA ASP A 304 8.17 -35.35 -13.36
C ASP A 304 8.08 -36.76 -12.79
N ASP A 305 6.86 -37.27 -12.60
CA ASP A 305 6.58 -38.63 -13.06
C ASP A 305 5.10 -38.89 -13.37
N LYS A 306 4.84 -39.95 -14.15
CA LYS A 306 3.62 -40.11 -14.95
C LYS A 306 2.47 -40.89 -14.28
N SER A 307 1.27 -40.45 -14.62
CA SER A 307 0.07 -41.27 -14.84
C SER A 307 -0.59 -42.00 -13.65
N SER A 308 -1.77 -41.51 -13.27
CA SER A 308 -2.90 -42.36 -12.87
C SER A 308 -4.21 -41.67 -13.26
N THR A 309 -4.82 -42.11 -14.36
CA THR A 309 -6.06 -41.54 -14.90
C THR A 309 -7.27 -41.90 -14.03
N ALA A 310 -7.85 -40.92 -13.35
CA ALA A 310 -9.21 -40.97 -12.82
C ALA A 310 -10.10 -39.99 -13.61
N ASN A 311 -11.06 -40.52 -14.37
CA ASN A 311 -11.94 -39.73 -15.23
C ASN A 311 -12.99 -38.97 -14.40
N TYR A 312 -12.75 -37.69 -14.13
CA TYR A 312 -13.80 -36.74 -13.73
C TYR A 312 -13.92 -35.62 -14.76
N ARG A 313 -15.04 -35.63 -15.49
CA ARG A 313 -15.33 -34.68 -16.58
C ARG A 313 -15.80 -33.33 -16.00
N PHE A 314 -14.88 -32.39 -15.84
CA PHE A 314 -15.20 -30.97 -15.56
C PHE A 314 -14.78 -30.09 -16.76
N PRO A 315 -15.71 -29.69 -17.65
CA PRO A 315 -15.34 -28.97 -18.88
C PRO A 315 -14.97 -27.49 -18.73
N ALA A 316 -15.15 -26.88 -17.55
CA ALA A 316 -15.21 -25.42 -17.40
C ALA A 316 -13.89 -24.74 -16.92
N LEU A 317 -13.03 -25.41 -16.17
CA LEU A 317 -11.86 -24.76 -15.53
C LEU A 317 -10.64 -24.62 -16.46
N MET A 318 -10.47 -25.54 -17.43
CA MET A 318 -9.30 -25.55 -18.33
C MET A 318 -9.35 -24.47 -19.44
N ALA A 319 -10.49 -23.80 -19.61
CA ALA A 319 -10.68 -22.80 -20.67
C ALA A 319 -10.09 -21.42 -20.32
N ASP A 320 -9.87 -21.12 -19.04
CA ASP A 320 -9.49 -19.78 -18.58
C ASP A 320 -7.96 -19.57 -18.48
N GLU A 321 -7.16 -20.64 -18.34
CA GLU A 321 -5.69 -20.56 -18.36
C GLU A 321 -5.08 -20.25 -19.76
N LEU A 322 -5.86 -20.46 -20.82
CA LEU A 322 -5.49 -20.15 -22.20
C LEU A 322 -6.09 -18.82 -22.69
N ARG A 323 -6.87 -18.12 -21.85
CA ARG A 323 -7.39 -16.80 -22.15
C ARG A 323 -6.27 -15.77 -22.14
N TYR A 324 -6.26 -14.91 -23.15
CA TYR A 324 -5.44 -13.70 -23.18
C TYR A 324 -6.25 -12.50 -22.71
N VAL A 325 -5.63 -11.61 -21.93
CA VAL A 325 -6.26 -10.42 -21.36
C VAL A 325 -5.42 -9.18 -21.66
N LYS A 326 -6.10 -8.03 -21.76
CA LYS A 326 -5.45 -6.74 -22.00
C LYS A 326 -4.88 -6.17 -20.71
N CYS A 327 -3.59 -5.86 -20.69
CA CYS A 327 -2.97 -5.13 -19.60
C CYS A 327 -3.48 -3.68 -19.55
N PRO A 328 -4.05 -3.21 -18.43
CA PRO A 328 -4.48 -1.82 -18.28
C PRO A 328 -3.31 -0.81 -18.27
N ILE A 329 -2.09 -1.23 -17.90
CA ILE A 329 -0.95 -0.32 -17.68
C ILE A 329 -0.15 -0.06 -18.97
N CYS A 330 0.16 -1.11 -19.74
CA CYS A 330 0.94 -1.03 -20.98
C CYS A 330 0.12 -1.33 -22.26
N HIS A 331 -1.18 -1.62 -22.11
CA HIS A 331 -2.14 -1.86 -23.20
C HIS A 331 -1.88 -3.06 -24.13
N ARG A 332 -0.84 -3.86 -23.87
CA ARG A 332 -0.61 -5.18 -24.48
C ARG A 332 -1.82 -6.10 -24.29
N THR A 333 -2.20 -6.83 -25.35
CA THR A 333 -3.38 -7.71 -25.40
C THR A 333 -3.02 -9.20 -25.43
N ASP A 334 -1.73 -9.51 -25.46
CA ASP A 334 -1.09 -10.83 -25.61
C ASP A 334 -0.65 -11.43 -24.26
N ILE A 335 -1.19 -10.94 -23.14
CA ILE A 335 -0.82 -11.40 -21.80
C ILE A 335 -1.75 -12.54 -21.38
N ARG A 336 -1.19 -13.73 -21.08
CA ARG A 336 -1.99 -14.86 -20.58
C ARG A 336 -2.62 -14.52 -19.24
N HIS A 337 -3.86 -14.94 -19.03
CA HIS A 337 -4.62 -14.68 -17.81
C HIS A 337 -3.90 -15.17 -16.54
N SER A 338 -3.18 -16.30 -16.62
CA SER A 338 -2.39 -16.83 -15.50
C SER A 338 -1.20 -15.95 -15.08
N ILE A 339 -0.65 -15.11 -15.96
CA ILE A 339 0.53 -14.27 -15.68
C ILE A 339 0.22 -12.76 -15.62
N ILE A 340 -1.05 -12.36 -15.76
CA ILE A 340 -1.42 -10.93 -15.80
C ILE A 340 -0.97 -10.18 -14.54
N ASN A 341 -1.00 -10.85 -13.39
CA ASN A 341 -0.57 -10.28 -12.12
C ASN A 341 0.93 -9.98 -12.07
N GLU A 342 1.79 -10.96 -12.38
CA GLU A 342 3.24 -10.77 -12.48
C GLU A 342 3.60 -9.72 -13.54
N HIS A 343 2.86 -9.70 -14.65
CA HIS A 343 3.01 -8.71 -15.70
C HIS A 343 2.66 -7.29 -15.23
N LEU A 344 1.58 -7.12 -14.45
CA LEU A 344 1.20 -5.83 -13.85
C LEU A 344 2.31 -5.33 -12.91
N ASP A 345 2.81 -6.20 -12.05
CA ASP A 345 3.87 -5.88 -11.08
C ASP A 345 5.14 -5.37 -11.79
N ASN A 346 5.57 -6.05 -12.86
CA ASN A 346 6.68 -5.60 -13.71
C ASN A 346 6.39 -4.28 -14.45
N CYS A 347 5.16 -4.09 -14.97
CA CYS A 347 4.77 -2.85 -15.65
C CYS A 347 4.72 -1.62 -14.72
N LEU A 348 4.61 -1.82 -13.42
CA LEU A 348 4.62 -0.75 -12.42
C LEU A 348 6.05 -0.28 -12.14
N VAL A 349 6.98 -1.19 -11.88
CA VAL A 349 8.41 -0.88 -11.67
C VAL A 349 9.00 -0.13 -12.87
N LEU A 350 8.58 -0.48 -14.09
CA LEU A 350 9.01 0.17 -15.33
C LEU A 350 8.32 1.53 -15.61
N LYS A 351 7.38 1.98 -14.79
CA LYS A 351 6.76 3.32 -14.86
C LYS A 351 7.23 4.29 -13.78
N GLU A 352 7.94 3.80 -12.76
CA GLU A 352 8.48 4.63 -11.68
C GLU A 352 9.96 5.00 -11.88
N ASN A 353 10.58 4.49 -12.97
CA ASN A 353 11.87 4.91 -13.54
C ASN A 353 11.64 5.64 -14.87
#